data_AF-A0AAD6M6H6-F1
#
_entry.id   AF-A0AAD6M6H6-F1
#
_cell.length_a   1.000
_cell.length_b   1.000
_cell.length_c   1.000
_cell.angle_alpha   90.00
_cell.angle_beta   90.00
_cell.angle_gamma   90.00
#
_symmetry.space_group_name_H-M   'P 1'
#
loop_
_entity.id
_entity.type
_entity.pdbx_description
1 polymer ?
#
loop_
_entity_poly.entity_id
_entity_poly.type
_entity_poly.pdbx_seq_one_letter_code
_entity_poly.pdbx_strand_id
1 'polypeptide(L)'
;MGTRRSPAMRRFVWEANRGNPVGEDATLTFGEDGNLILADADGRVAWQTNTANKGVVGLQMLTNGFDYPTDTLLVGQPLRVGGVTRLVSRASDKQNTNGAYTLVLEPERLAMFYKSPNSPKPYVYYTFSKQKGRLQYVRLSKTPNSQDLSLEFSTGARTLLSRPKFNSTMSFLRLGVDGNLRVFTFNDKLTSASWEVTFTLFSRDARIWESECQLPQKCG
;
A
#
# COMPACT_ATOMS: atom_id res chain seq x y z
N MET A 1 18.27 8.27 4.48
CA MET A 1 17.47 9.48 4.77
C MET A 1 16.84 10.01 3.47
N GLY A 2 15.52 9.95 3.32
CA GLY A 2 14.83 10.55 2.18
C GLY A 2 14.72 12.06 2.37
N THR A 3 15.44 12.84 1.58
CA THR A 3 15.47 14.32 1.69
C THR A 3 14.10 14.96 1.44
N ARG A 4 13.89 16.15 2.04
CA ARG A 4 12.65 16.94 2.01
C ARG A 4 12.07 17.12 0.59
N ARG A 5 10.91 16.49 0.38
CA ARG A 5 9.75 16.87 -0.47
C ARG A 5 10.05 17.67 -1.75
N SER A 6 10.15 16.95 -2.87
CA SER A 6 9.39 17.32 -4.08
C SER A 6 8.37 16.20 -4.35
N PRO A 7 7.11 16.33 -3.88
CA PRO A 7 6.07 15.33 -4.10
C PRO A 7 5.74 15.11 -5.59
N ALA A 8 6.21 15.99 -6.47
CA ALA A 8 6.06 15.88 -7.92
C ALA A 8 6.95 14.80 -8.54
N MET A 9 8.10 14.45 -7.93
CA MET A 9 9.06 13.49 -8.53
C MET A 9 9.26 12.20 -7.74
N ARG A 10 9.23 12.22 -6.39
CA ARG A 10 9.48 11.02 -5.58
C ARG A 10 8.30 10.70 -4.67
N ARG A 11 7.81 9.47 -4.77
CA ARG A 11 6.78 8.92 -3.88
C ARG A 11 7.35 7.75 -3.08
N PHE A 12 7.25 7.83 -1.77
CA PHE A 12 7.52 6.68 -0.90
C PHE A 12 6.38 5.69 -1.07
N VAL A 13 6.71 4.42 -1.35
CA VAL A 13 5.74 3.33 -1.57
C VAL A 13 5.87 2.21 -0.55
N TRP A 14 6.92 2.25 0.28
CA TRP A 14 7.19 1.28 1.34
C TRP A 14 8.10 1.90 2.40
N GLU A 15 8.07 1.33 3.60
CA GLU A 15 8.93 1.72 4.72
C GLU A 15 9.12 0.56 5.71
N ALA A 16 10.32 0.47 6.30
CA ALA A 16 10.70 -0.61 7.21
C ALA A 16 10.23 -0.35 8.65
N ASN A 17 10.40 0.88 9.13
CA ASN A 17 10.32 1.25 10.55
C ASN A 17 9.17 2.23 10.83
N ARG A 18 7.97 1.97 10.27
CA ARG A 18 6.78 2.78 10.55
C ARG A 18 6.54 2.89 12.05
N GLY A 19 6.36 4.11 12.54
CA GLY A 19 6.15 4.41 13.96
C GLY A 19 7.41 4.34 14.83
N ASN A 20 8.57 4.01 14.26
CA ASN A 20 9.84 3.95 14.97
C ASN A 20 10.94 4.71 14.22
N PRO A 21 10.83 6.05 14.09
CA PRO A 21 11.78 6.85 13.30
C PRO A 21 13.19 6.82 13.91
N VAL A 22 14.17 7.12 13.07
CA VAL A 22 15.58 7.34 13.44
C VAL A 22 15.98 8.77 13.10
N GLY A 23 16.97 9.30 13.81
CA GLY A 23 17.48 10.65 13.65
C GLY A 23 18.57 10.79 12.58
N GLU A 24 19.30 11.89 12.67
CA GLU A 24 20.57 12.06 11.95
C GLU A 24 21.60 11.04 12.45
N ASP A 25 22.59 10.71 11.61
CA ASP A 25 23.64 9.72 11.88
C ASP A 25 23.18 8.26 12.12
N ALA A 26 21.90 7.97 11.87
CA ALA A 26 21.38 6.61 11.84
C ALA A 26 22.06 5.74 10.76
N THR A 27 22.24 4.46 11.08
CA THR A 27 22.94 3.49 10.23
C THR A 27 22.01 2.40 9.74
N LEU A 28 22.22 1.97 8.49
CA LEU A 28 21.64 0.75 7.93
C LEU A 28 22.79 -0.20 7.60
N THR A 29 22.91 -1.28 8.36
CA THR A 29 24.08 -2.17 8.34
C THR A 29 23.65 -3.59 8.02
N PHE A 30 24.29 -4.21 7.04
CA PHE A 30 24.19 -5.64 6.80
C PHE A 30 25.39 -6.33 7.45
N GLY A 31 25.15 -7.04 8.55
CA GLY A 31 26.18 -7.70 9.34
C GLY A 31 26.69 -8.99 8.69
N GLU A 32 27.89 -9.42 9.10
CA GLU A 32 28.47 -10.72 8.70
C GLU A 32 27.63 -11.91 9.20
N ASP A 33 26.80 -11.71 10.23
CA ASP A 33 25.81 -12.66 10.71
C ASP A 33 24.59 -12.79 9.77
N GLY A 34 24.51 -12.00 8.70
CA GLY A 34 23.41 -12.00 7.74
C GLY A 34 22.18 -11.22 8.19
N ASN A 35 22.28 -10.36 9.21
CA ASN A 35 21.19 -9.51 9.67
C ASN A 35 21.28 -8.10 9.07
N LEU A 36 20.16 -7.57 8.55
CA LEU A 36 20.07 -6.17 8.14
C LEU A 36 19.42 -5.37 9.26
N ILE A 37 20.15 -4.40 9.82
CA ILE A 37 19.76 -3.63 11.00
C ILE A 37 19.71 -2.14 10.64
N LEU A 38 18.58 -1.50 10.97
CA LEU A 38 18.44 -0.05 11.02
C LEU A 38 18.55 0.39 12.49
N ALA A 39 19.59 1.14 12.83
CA ALA A 39 19.83 1.65 14.17
C ALA A 39 19.97 3.18 14.16
N ASP A 40 19.47 3.81 15.22
CA ASP A 40 19.66 5.25 15.45
C ASP A 40 21.08 5.54 15.96
N ALA A 41 21.46 6.81 16.01
CA ALA A 41 22.81 7.24 16.40
C ALA A 41 23.19 6.84 17.84
N ASP A 42 22.20 6.69 18.72
CA ASP A 42 22.37 6.23 20.11
C ASP A 42 22.47 4.70 20.24
N GLY A 43 22.46 3.97 19.12
CA GLY A 43 22.49 2.50 19.08
C GLY A 43 21.12 1.84 19.21
N ARG A 44 20.02 2.60 19.36
CA ARG A 44 18.66 2.06 19.42
C ARG A 44 18.28 1.41 18.09
N VAL A 45 18.03 0.11 18.10
CA VAL A 45 17.55 -0.62 16.92
C VAL A 45 16.12 -0.21 16.61
N ALA A 46 15.93 0.47 15.48
CA ALA A 46 14.62 0.90 15.01
C ALA A 46 13.89 -0.20 14.22
N TRP A 47 14.62 -1.02 13.49
CA TRP A 47 14.10 -2.15 12.72
C TRP A 47 15.22 -3.14 12.36
N GLN A 48 14.88 -4.41 12.17
CA GLN A 48 15.81 -5.43 11.66
C GLN A 48 15.07 -6.58 10.98
N THR A 49 15.77 -7.33 10.11
CA THR A 49 15.22 -8.50 9.41
C THR A 49 15.07 -9.74 10.30
N ASN A 50 15.77 -9.80 11.43
CA ASN A 50 15.85 -10.98 12.32
C ASN A 50 16.37 -12.23 11.60
N THR A 51 17.41 -12.04 10.80
CA THR A 51 18.04 -13.10 9.97
C THR A 51 19.44 -13.50 10.44
N ALA A 52 19.88 -12.97 11.58
CA ALA A 52 21.15 -13.32 12.22
C ALA A 52 21.34 -14.85 12.28
N ASN A 53 22.49 -15.31 11.79
CA ASN A 53 22.93 -16.71 11.74
C ASN A 53 21.99 -17.67 10.98
N LYS A 54 21.15 -17.15 10.06
CA LYS A 54 20.26 -17.98 9.21
C LYS A 54 20.83 -18.26 7.81
N GLY A 55 22.13 -18.07 7.61
CA GLY A 55 22.80 -18.29 6.33
C GLY A 55 22.45 -17.26 5.25
N VAL A 56 21.96 -16.08 5.63
CA VAL A 56 21.65 -15.00 4.69
C VAL A 56 22.95 -14.29 4.30
N VAL A 57 23.25 -14.28 3.00
CA VAL A 57 24.51 -13.72 2.46
C VAL A 57 24.30 -12.49 1.58
N GLY A 58 23.06 -12.05 1.38
CA GLY A 58 22.76 -10.90 0.54
C GLY A 58 21.29 -10.52 0.51
N LEU A 59 21.00 -9.43 -0.20
CA LEU A 59 19.68 -8.85 -0.37
C LEU A 59 19.30 -8.88 -1.86
N GLN A 60 18.10 -9.36 -2.17
CA GLN A 60 17.57 -9.38 -3.52
C GLN A 60 16.17 -8.77 -3.54
N MET A 61 15.93 -7.84 -4.47
CA MET A 61 14.59 -7.34 -4.72
C MET A 61 13.87 -8.30 -5.68
N LEU A 62 12.72 -8.82 -5.24
CA LEU A 62 11.90 -9.71 -6.04
C LEU A 62 10.92 -8.92 -6.92
N THR A 63 10.50 -9.52 -8.03
CA THR A 63 9.59 -8.90 -9.00
C THR A 63 8.15 -8.78 -8.51
N ASN A 64 7.77 -9.56 -7.48
CA ASN A 64 6.45 -9.52 -6.84
C ASN A 64 6.34 -8.46 -5.73
N GLY A 65 7.30 -7.55 -5.61
CA GLY A 65 7.29 -6.46 -4.64
C GLY A 65 7.68 -6.90 -3.23
N PHE A 66 7.09 -6.26 -2.22
CA PHE A 66 7.43 -6.50 -0.81
C PHE A 66 6.48 -7.53 -0.17
N ASP A 67 7.01 -8.48 0.61
CA ASP A 67 6.16 -9.39 1.40
C ASP A 67 5.42 -8.68 2.55
N TYR A 68 5.90 -7.51 2.96
CA TYR A 68 5.36 -6.70 4.06
C TYR A 68 4.90 -5.32 3.59
N PRO A 69 3.84 -5.20 2.77
CA PRO A 69 3.29 -3.90 2.40
C PRO A 69 2.76 -3.15 3.62
N THR A 70 2.75 -1.83 3.53
CA THR A 70 2.24 -0.96 4.61
C THR A 70 0.88 -0.36 4.22
N ASP A 71 0.87 0.77 3.50
CA ASP A 71 -0.34 1.43 3.01
C ASP A 71 -0.52 1.31 1.48
N THR A 72 0.41 0.62 0.82
CA THR A 72 0.57 0.63 -0.63
C THR A 72 0.77 -0.77 -1.18
N LEU A 73 0.20 -1.01 -2.36
CA LEU A 73 0.35 -2.23 -3.15
C LEU A 73 0.85 -1.87 -4.56
N LEU A 74 2.01 -2.39 -4.94
CA LEU A 74 2.58 -2.21 -6.27
C LEU A 74 1.88 -3.11 -7.30
N VAL A 75 2.00 -2.79 -8.59
CA VAL A 75 1.56 -3.71 -9.66
C VAL A 75 2.30 -5.05 -9.51
N GLY A 76 1.56 -6.15 -9.53
CA GLY A 76 2.06 -7.52 -9.38
C GLY A 76 2.13 -7.99 -7.92
N GLN A 77 2.17 -7.08 -6.95
CA GLN A 77 2.27 -7.41 -5.54
C GLN A 77 0.93 -7.90 -4.98
N PRO A 78 0.88 -9.08 -4.32
CA PRO A 78 -0.34 -9.59 -3.73
C PRO A 78 -0.47 -9.26 -2.23
N LEU A 79 -1.71 -9.02 -1.80
CA LEU A 79 -2.14 -9.43 -0.46
C LEU A 79 -2.52 -10.91 -0.54
N ARG A 80 -2.01 -11.75 0.36
CA ARG A 80 -2.19 -13.20 0.26
C ARG A 80 -2.40 -13.89 1.61
N VAL A 81 -3.19 -14.96 1.60
CA VAL A 81 -3.29 -15.91 2.71
C VAL A 81 -1.93 -16.55 2.95
N GLY A 82 -1.55 -16.74 4.22
CA GLY A 82 -0.21 -17.20 4.60
C GLY A 82 0.87 -16.11 4.57
N GLY A 83 0.51 -14.86 4.27
CA GLY A 83 1.38 -13.69 4.35
C GLY A 83 0.63 -12.47 4.89
N VAL A 84 0.97 -11.28 4.41
CA VAL A 84 0.21 -10.06 4.73
C VAL A 84 -1.11 -10.03 3.96
N THR A 85 -2.21 -9.90 4.70
CA THR A 85 -3.59 -9.88 4.18
C THR A 85 -4.22 -8.48 4.19
N ARG A 86 -3.49 -7.44 4.60
CA ARG A 86 -4.07 -6.10 4.73
C ARG A 86 -3.10 -4.97 4.46
N LEU A 87 -3.65 -3.84 4.02
CA LEU A 87 -3.01 -2.53 4.07
C LEU A 87 -3.55 -1.75 5.26
N VAL A 88 -2.71 -0.90 5.84
CA VAL A 88 -3.05 0.01 6.94
C VAL A 88 -2.67 1.42 6.55
N SER A 89 -3.60 2.36 6.61
CA SER A 89 -3.34 3.76 6.30
C SER A 89 -2.29 4.35 7.25
N ARG A 90 -1.72 5.49 6.90
CA ARG A 90 -1.01 6.32 7.87
C ARG A 90 -1.99 7.04 8.79
N ALA A 91 -1.53 7.44 9.97
CA ALA A 91 -2.31 8.24 10.92
C ALA A 91 -2.55 9.67 10.41
N SER A 92 -1.52 10.30 9.83
CA SER A 92 -1.64 11.59 9.15
C SER A 92 -0.46 11.83 8.19
N ASP A 93 -0.49 12.93 7.45
CA ASP A 93 0.63 13.34 6.59
C ASP A 93 1.89 13.78 7.35
N LYS A 94 1.77 14.01 8.65
CA LYS A 94 2.86 14.42 9.54
C LYS A 94 3.32 13.27 10.44
N GLN A 95 2.39 12.44 10.90
CA GLN A 95 2.68 11.36 11.83
C GLN A 95 2.69 10.02 11.10
N ASN A 96 3.89 9.47 10.96
CA ASN A 96 4.13 8.23 10.24
C ASN A 96 3.93 6.99 11.13
N THR A 97 2.71 6.83 11.64
CA THR A 97 2.25 5.68 12.43
C THR A 97 1.02 5.05 11.76
N ASN A 98 0.58 3.88 12.24
CA ASN A 98 -0.63 3.24 11.74
C ASN A 98 -1.87 4.10 12.04
N GLY A 99 -2.68 4.33 11.01
CA GLY A 99 -3.93 5.07 11.09
C GLY A 99 -5.15 4.18 11.31
N ALA A 100 -6.33 4.80 11.15
CA ALA A 100 -7.60 4.19 11.46
C ALA A 100 -8.20 3.33 10.33
N TYR A 101 -7.73 3.48 9.09
CA TYR A 101 -8.30 2.81 7.93
C TYR A 101 -7.49 1.57 7.57
N THR A 102 -8.18 0.48 7.26
CA THR A 102 -7.55 -0.74 6.72
C THR A 102 -8.28 -1.28 5.51
N LEU A 103 -7.55 -1.92 4.60
CA LEU A 103 -8.07 -2.72 3.50
C LEU A 103 -7.67 -4.16 3.78
N VAL A 104 -8.62 -5.08 3.89
CA VAL A 104 -8.38 -6.45 4.38
C VAL A 104 -8.92 -7.46 3.38
N LEU A 105 -8.06 -8.40 3.00
CA LEU A 105 -8.41 -9.62 2.29
C LEU A 105 -9.02 -10.61 3.29
N GLU A 106 -10.33 -10.81 3.17
CA GLU A 106 -11.09 -11.81 3.92
C GLU A 106 -11.37 -13.03 3.04
N PRO A 107 -11.80 -14.18 3.61
CA PRO A 107 -11.99 -15.41 2.84
C PRO A 107 -12.88 -15.29 1.60
N GLU A 108 -13.90 -14.42 1.58
CA GLU A 108 -14.85 -14.34 0.45
C GLU A 108 -14.96 -12.93 -0.16
N ARG A 109 -14.22 -11.96 0.40
CA ARG A 109 -14.31 -10.56 -0.03
C ARG A 109 -13.03 -9.77 0.30
N LEU A 110 -12.87 -8.67 -0.40
CA LEU A 110 -11.97 -7.59 -0.01
C LEU A 110 -12.83 -6.49 0.63
N ALA A 111 -12.48 -6.07 1.84
CA ALA A 111 -13.29 -5.12 2.61
C ALA A 111 -12.43 -4.01 3.21
N MET A 112 -13.02 -2.84 3.38
CA MET A 112 -12.40 -1.69 4.01
C MET A 112 -13.03 -1.45 5.38
N PHE A 113 -12.18 -1.24 6.39
CA PHE A 113 -12.60 -1.03 7.77
C PHE A 113 -12.12 0.30 8.30
N TYR A 114 -12.90 0.86 9.21
CA TYR A 114 -12.54 2.06 9.96
C TYR A 114 -12.60 1.78 11.46
N LYS A 115 -11.50 2.08 12.14
CA LYS A 115 -11.41 2.06 13.60
C LYS A 115 -11.70 3.45 14.14
N SER A 116 -12.94 3.68 14.54
CA SER A 116 -13.33 4.92 15.23
C SER A 116 -12.61 5.02 16.58
N PRO A 117 -12.17 6.20 17.02
CA PRO A 117 -11.68 6.43 18.38
C PRO A 117 -12.69 6.02 19.46
N ASN A 118 -14.00 6.08 19.14
CA ASN A 118 -15.08 5.83 20.08
C ASN A 118 -15.54 4.36 20.12
N SER A 119 -14.95 3.49 19.30
CA SER A 119 -15.29 2.06 19.27
C SER A 119 -14.05 1.18 19.37
N PRO A 120 -14.05 0.17 20.26
CA PRO A 120 -12.95 -0.78 20.32
C PRO A 120 -12.87 -1.66 19.06
N LYS A 121 -14.00 -1.86 18.35
CA LYS A 121 -14.10 -2.70 17.17
C LYS A 121 -14.18 -1.85 15.90
N PRO A 122 -13.31 -2.11 14.90
CA PRO A 122 -13.47 -1.52 13.57
C PRO A 122 -14.78 -1.98 12.93
N TYR A 123 -15.41 -1.11 12.15
CA TYR A 123 -16.58 -1.46 11.34
C TYR A 123 -16.26 -1.39 9.86
N VAL A 124 -17.00 -2.16 9.06
CA VAL A 124 -16.88 -2.16 7.60
C VAL A 124 -17.56 -0.91 7.06
N TYR A 125 -16.85 -0.12 6.25
CA TYR A 125 -17.47 1.00 5.53
C TYR A 125 -17.50 0.78 4.02
N TYR A 126 -16.81 -0.24 3.49
CA TYR A 126 -16.95 -0.62 2.09
C TYR A 126 -16.58 -2.08 1.87
N THR A 127 -17.21 -2.71 0.89
CA THR A 127 -16.94 -4.10 0.49
C THR A 127 -16.92 -4.18 -1.03
N PHE A 128 -15.85 -4.73 -1.58
CA PHE A 128 -15.80 -5.09 -3.00
C PHE A 128 -16.73 -6.28 -3.26
N SER A 129 -17.16 -6.45 -4.52
CA SER A 129 -18.08 -7.52 -4.91
C SER A 129 -17.67 -8.87 -4.33
N LYS A 130 -18.64 -9.56 -3.72
CA LYS A 130 -18.44 -10.88 -3.12
C LYS A 130 -17.96 -11.87 -4.18
N GLN A 131 -17.00 -12.71 -3.81
CA GLN A 131 -16.35 -13.64 -4.72
C GLN A 131 -17.00 -15.01 -4.66
N LYS A 132 -17.12 -15.69 -5.80
CA LYS A 132 -17.65 -17.06 -5.91
C LYS A 132 -16.58 -18.09 -5.52
N GLY A 133 -16.11 -18.03 -4.28
CA GLY A 133 -15.10 -18.94 -3.75
C GLY A 133 -14.16 -18.28 -2.76
N ARG A 134 -13.32 -19.11 -2.12
CA ARG A 134 -12.37 -18.64 -1.12
C ARG A 134 -11.18 -17.94 -1.78
N LEU A 135 -10.97 -16.68 -1.42
CA LEU A 135 -9.83 -15.89 -1.87
C LEU A 135 -8.53 -16.36 -1.22
N GLN A 136 -7.52 -16.55 -2.04
CA GLN A 136 -6.14 -16.83 -1.65
C GLN A 136 -5.26 -15.59 -1.78
N TYR A 137 -5.53 -14.75 -2.77
CA TYR A 137 -4.86 -13.49 -2.95
C TYR A 137 -5.74 -12.46 -3.67
N VAL A 138 -5.36 -11.20 -3.52
CA VAL A 138 -5.74 -10.11 -4.41
C VAL A 138 -4.49 -9.30 -4.74
N ARG A 139 -4.35 -8.88 -5.99
CA ARG A 139 -3.22 -8.03 -6.43
C ARG A 139 -3.67 -6.91 -7.35
N LEU A 140 -2.92 -5.82 -7.34
CA LEU A 140 -3.03 -4.82 -8.41
C LEU A 140 -2.36 -5.38 -9.66
N SER A 141 -3.09 -5.47 -10.77
CA SER A 141 -2.59 -6.01 -12.03
C SER A 141 -2.80 -5.03 -13.17
N LYS A 142 -1.80 -4.91 -14.03
CA LYS A 142 -1.93 -4.36 -15.38
C LYS A 142 -2.33 -5.48 -16.33
N THR A 143 -3.31 -5.23 -17.17
CA THR A 143 -3.75 -6.20 -18.19
C THR A 143 -2.71 -6.28 -19.33
N PRO A 144 -2.36 -7.48 -19.82
CA PRO A 144 -1.43 -7.62 -20.94
C PRO A 144 -1.91 -6.85 -22.17
N ASN A 145 -0.99 -6.18 -22.87
CA ASN A 145 -1.25 -5.41 -24.09
C ASN A 145 -2.26 -4.26 -23.97
N SER A 146 -2.70 -3.92 -22.76
CA SER A 146 -3.50 -2.72 -22.50
C SER A 146 -2.90 -1.92 -21.35
N GLN A 147 -3.49 -0.76 -21.06
CA GLN A 147 -3.11 0.05 -19.90
C GLN A 147 -4.05 -0.16 -18.71
N ASP A 148 -5.05 -1.03 -18.84
CA ASP A 148 -6.09 -1.26 -17.84
C ASP A 148 -5.48 -1.78 -16.54
N LEU A 149 -5.76 -1.05 -15.45
CA LEU A 149 -5.40 -1.43 -14.09
C LEU A 149 -6.62 -1.99 -13.39
N SER A 150 -6.45 -3.15 -12.76
CA SER A 150 -7.53 -3.85 -12.06
C SER A 150 -7.04 -4.51 -10.78
N LEU A 151 -7.94 -4.72 -9.82
CA LEU A 151 -7.75 -5.74 -8.80
C LEU A 151 -8.03 -7.10 -9.42
N GLU A 152 -7.06 -7.99 -9.32
CA GLU A 152 -7.17 -9.38 -9.77
C GLU A 152 -7.27 -10.28 -8.54
N PHE A 153 -8.36 -11.03 -8.47
CA PHE A 153 -8.64 -11.97 -7.40
C PHE A 153 -8.20 -13.37 -7.79
N SER A 154 -7.81 -14.19 -6.82
CA SER A 154 -7.42 -15.59 -7.06
C SER A 154 -8.51 -16.46 -7.68
N THR A 155 -9.78 -16.01 -7.66
CA THR A 155 -10.92 -16.65 -8.34
C THR A 155 -10.95 -16.38 -9.85
N GLY A 156 -10.03 -15.58 -10.38
CA GLY A 156 -10.00 -15.12 -11.77
C GLY A 156 -10.86 -13.87 -12.02
N ALA A 157 -11.68 -13.45 -11.04
CA ALA A 157 -12.43 -12.22 -11.15
C ALA A 157 -11.50 -11.00 -11.22
N ARG A 158 -11.92 -9.98 -11.98
CA ARG A 158 -11.19 -8.73 -12.11
C ARG A 158 -12.13 -7.56 -11.86
N THR A 159 -11.64 -6.59 -11.11
CA THR A 159 -12.34 -5.32 -10.88
C THR A 159 -11.52 -4.21 -11.49
N LEU A 160 -12.00 -3.68 -12.63
CA LEU A 160 -11.35 -2.58 -13.34
C LEU A 160 -11.36 -1.32 -12.47
N LEU A 161 -10.18 -0.73 -12.24
CA LEU A 161 -10.02 0.50 -11.47
C LEU A 161 -9.84 1.71 -12.39
N SER A 162 -8.97 1.62 -13.39
CA SER A 162 -8.69 2.72 -14.31
C SER A 162 -8.19 2.25 -15.67
N ARG A 163 -8.32 3.14 -16.67
CA ARG A 163 -7.82 2.97 -18.04
C ARG A 163 -6.94 4.17 -18.45
N PRO A 164 -5.71 4.28 -17.93
CA PRO A 164 -4.80 5.36 -18.30
C PRO A 164 -4.53 5.39 -19.82
N LYS A 165 -4.32 6.59 -20.38
CA LYS A 165 -4.00 6.78 -21.81
C LYS A 165 -2.51 6.61 -22.13
N PHE A 166 -1.71 6.22 -21.13
CA PHE A 166 -0.27 6.13 -21.17
C PHE A 166 0.18 4.88 -20.39
N ASN A 167 1.49 4.63 -20.37
CA ASN A 167 2.04 3.42 -19.77
C ASN A 167 1.66 3.32 -18.28
N SER A 168 0.94 2.26 -17.91
CA SER A 168 0.48 2.06 -16.53
C SER A 168 1.33 1.10 -15.72
N THR A 169 2.49 0.68 -16.24
CA THR A 169 3.38 -0.29 -15.60
C THR A 169 3.90 0.22 -14.25
N MET A 170 4.29 1.49 -14.19
CA MET A 170 4.66 2.16 -12.94
C MET A 170 3.40 2.71 -12.26
N SER A 171 2.61 1.81 -11.68
CA SER A 171 1.45 2.18 -10.86
C SER A 171 1.50 1.55 -9.49
N PHE A 172 0.79 2.16 -8.56
CA PHE A 172 0.54 1.57 -7.25
C PHE A 172 -0.82 2.01 -6.71
N LEU A 173 -1.41 1.15 -5.90
CA LEU A 173 -2.64 1.37 -5.17
C LEU A 173 -2.27 1.78 -3.74
N ARG A 174 -2.87 2.83 -3.20
CA ARG A 174 -2.62 3.27 -1.82
C ARG A 174 -3.92 3.54 -1.07
N LEU A 175 -3.97 3.07 0.18
CA LEU A 175 -4.98 3.45 1.15
C LEU A 175 -4.56 4.75 1.85
N GLY A 176 -5.31 5.81 1.59
CA GLY A 176 -5.04 7.14 2.11
C GLY A 176 -5.35 7.31 3.59
N VAL A 177 -4.78 8.37 4.19
CA VAL A 177 -5.06 8.80 5.57
C VAL A 177 -6.53 9.20 5.77
N ASP A 178 -7.22 9.49 4.67
CA ASP A 178 -8.60 9.92 4.57
C ASP A 178 -9.57 8.78 4.23
N GLY A 179 -9.10 7.53 4.23
CA GLY A 179 -9.91 6.34 3.93
C GLY A 179 -10.13 6.10 2.43
N ASN A 180 -9.75 7.03 1.57
CA ASN A 180 -9.86 6.83 0.12
C ASN A 180 -8.82 5.82 -0.38
N LEU A 181 -9.24 4.96 -1.30
CA LEU A 181 -8.34 4.08 -2.04
C LEU A 181 -8.01 4.72 -3.40
N ARG A 182 -6.72 4.92 -3.69
CA ARG A 182 -6.28 5.63 -4.90
C ARG A 182 -5.28 4.82 -5.70
N VAL A 183 -5.36 4.90 -7.03
CA VAL A 183 -4.29 4.45 -7.91
C VAL A 183 -3.50 5.65 -8.38
N PHE A 184 -2.19 5.58 -8.19
CA PHE A 184 -1.23 6.53 -8.74
C PHE A 184 -0.50 5.86 -9.90
N THR A 185 -0.40 6.56 -11.02
CA THR A 185 0.28 6.07 -12.23
C THR A 185 1.31 7.10 -12.67
N PHE A 186 2.53 6.64 -12.94
CA PHE A 186 3.60 7.46 -13.48
C PHE A 186 3.43 7.64 -14.99
N ASN A 187 3.34 8.89 -15.43
CA ASN A 187 3.30 9.32 -16.80
C ASN A 187 4.69 9.81 -17.21
N ASP A 188 5.45 8.94 -17.87
CA ASP A 188 6.80 9.20 -18.38
C ASP A 188 6.85 10.26 -19.49
N LYS A 189 5.70 10.64 -20.06
CA LYS A 189 5.60 11.69 -21.08
C LYS A 189 5.59 13.11 -20.50
N LEU A 190 5.41 13.27 -19.19
CA LEU A 190 5.37 14.58 -18.54
C LEU A 190 6.72 14.93 -17.92
N THR A 191 7.24 16.12 -18.25
CA THR A 191 8.50 16.67 -17.72
C THR A 191 8.36 17.24 -16.30
N SER A 192 7.14 17.50 -15.85
CA SER A 192 6.80 17.96 -14.50
C SER A 192 5.50 17.33 -14.02
N ALA A 193 5.38 17.01 -12.73
CA ALA A 193 4.20 16.39 -12.11
C ALA A 193 3.81 15.03 -12.74
N SER A 194 4.80 14.19 -13.03
CA SER A 194 4.66 12.91 -13.71
C SER A 194 3.83 11.85 -12.96
N TRP A 195 3.32 12.11 -11.75
CA TRP A 195 2.46 11.16 -11.03
C TRP A 195 1.00 11.62 -11.02
N GLU A 196 0.15 10.90 -11.74
CA GLU A 196 -1.28 11.18 -11.84
C GLU A 196 -2.09 10.25 -10.93
N VAL A 197 -3.18 10.78 -10.34
CA VAL A 197 -4.20 9.96 -9.68
C VAL A 197 -5.18 9.47 -10.73
N THR A 198 -5.06 8.21 -11.15
CA THR A 198 -5.88 7.63 -12.23
C THR A 198 -7.16 6.98 -11.72
N PHE A 199 -7.27 6.76 -10.42
CA PHE A 199 -8.46 6.24 -9.75
C PHE A 199 -8.56 6.79 -8.32
N THR A 200 -9.77 7.10 -7.88
CA THR A 200 -10.11 7.37 -6.47
C THR A 200 -11.47 6.73 -6.18
N LEU A 201 -11.48 5.76 -5.27
CA LEU A 201 -12.72 5.27 -4.66
C LEU A 201 -13.28 6.34 -3.74
N PHE A 202 -14.60 6.58 -3.73
CA PHE A 202 -15.25 7.69 -3.00
C PHE A 202 -14.94 9.09 -3.53
N SER A 203 -14.63 9.20 -4.82
CA SER A 203 -14.56 10.52 -5.47
C SER A 203 -15.91 11.22 -5.39
N ARG A 204 -15.89 12.54 -5.16
CA ARG A 204 -17.11 13.37 -5.17
C ARG A 204 -17.87 13.27 -6.49
N ASP A 205 -17.15 13.17 -7.60
CA ASP A 205 -17.70 13.08 -8.95
C ASP A 205 -17.84 11.62 -9.44
N ALA A 206 -17.86 10.65 -8.52
CA ALA A 206 -17.96 9.24 -8.87
C ALA A 206 -19.29 8.93 -9.57
N ARG A 207 -19.21 8.36 -10.78
CA ARG A 207 -20.39 7.93 -11.56
C ARG A 207 -20.65 6.42 -11.48
N ILE A 208 -19.59 5.64 -11.28
CA ILE A 208 -19.61 4.17 -11.26
C ILE A 208 -19.40 3.64 -9.84
N TRP A 209 -18.60 4.36 -9.06
CA TRP A 209 -18.22 4.00 -7.71
C TRP A 209 -19.04 4.78 -6.68
N GLU A 210 -19.00 4.33 -5.44
CA GLU A 210 -19.56 5.08 -4.32
C GLU A 210 -18.93 6.46 -4.22
N SER A 211 -19.71 7.42 -3.71
CA SER A 211 -19.30 8.81 -3.51
C SER A 211 -18.64 9.01 -2.13
N GLU A 212 -18.20 10.25 -1.85
CA GLU A 212 -17.61 10.61 -0.55
C GLU A 212 -18.56 10.39 0.64
N CYS A 213 -19.88 10.28 0.41
CA CYS A 213 -20.86 9.99 1.46
C CYS A 213 -20.68 8.62 2.12
N GLN A 214 -19.98 7.70 1.47
CA GLN A 214 -19.66 6.39 2.05
C GLN A 214 -18.49 6.46 3.04
N LEU A 215 -17.76 7.59 3.10
CA LEU A 215 -16.63 7.74 4.01
C LEU A 215 -17.10 7.99 5.46
N PRO A 216 -16.58 7.22 6.43
CA PRO A 216 -16.87 7.35 7.86
C PRO A 216 -16.84 8.75 8.46
N GLN A 217 -15.98 9.62 7.93
CA GLN A 217 -15.72 10.96 8.48
C GLN A 217 -16.47 12.07 7.74
N LYS A 218 -17.19 11.75 6.66
CA LYS A 218 -17.86 12.75 5.81
C LYS A 218 -19.36 12.81 6.06
N CYS A 219 -20.00 11.66 6.15
CA CYS A 219 -21.43 11.55 6.38
C CYS A 219 -21.64 10.50 7.47
N GLY A 220 -22.16 10.96 8.61
CA GLY A 220 -22.63 10.12 9.71
C GLY A 220 -24.14 9.95 9.65
#